data_AF-A0A970Q2V3-F1
#
_entry.id   AF-A0A970Q2V3-F1
#
_cell.length_a   1.000
_cell.length_b   1.000
_cell.length_c   1.000
_cell.angle_alpha   90.00
_cell.angle_beta   90.00
_cell.angle_gamma   90.00
#
_symmetry.space_group_name_H-M   'P 1'
#
loop_
_entity.id
_entity.type
_entity.pdbx_description
1 polymer ?
#
loop_
_entity_poly.entity_id
_entity_poly.type
_entity_poly.pdbx_seq_one_letter_code
_entity_poly.pdbx_strand_id
1 'polypeptide(L)'
;MTREEFIKEILPGAVGGYKKYNILPSLTLAQAALESGWGKNHIHNNLFGIKATSSWKGKVAEVWTIEYVNGQPQRVRALFRAYDSFAESVEDHSRLLGELPRYVKVRDATNYKEACHAVQQAGYATDPGYAVKLINIIESNGFDKHDEEVRKIHWAEGIWKKLNEMGIPVYEKRYDDRATRGEVMALVLRAVKRILGE
;
A
#
# COMPACT_ATOMS: atom_id res chain seq x y z
N MET A 1 -8.75 17.84 13.34
CA MET A 1 -7.54 17.05 13.10
C MET A 1 -6.46 17.94 12.49
N THR A 2 -5.29 18.01 13.11
CA THR A 2 -4.08 18.64 12.57
C THR A 2 -3.41 17.71 11.55
N ARG A 3 -2.41 18.20 10.81
CA ARG A 3 -1.63 17.34 9.89
C ARG A 3 -0.88 16.24 10.65
N GLU A 4 -0.33 16.57 11.82
CA GLU A 4 0.43 15.63 12.66
C GLU A 4 -0.48 14.54 13.21
N GLU A 5 -1.68 14.90 13.69
CA GLU A 5 -2.69 13.94 14.14
C GLU A 5 -3.11 13.02 13.00
N PHE A 6 -3.33 13.58 11.80
CA PHE A 6 -3.66 12.80 10.62
C PHE A 6 -2.57 11.79 10.28
N ILE A 7 -1.30 12.22 10.22
CA ILE A 7 -0.17 11.32 9.95
C ILE A 7 -0.10 10.20 10.99
N LYS A 8 -0.25 10.55 12.28
CA LYS A 8 -0.22 9.58 13.39
C LYS A 8 -1.32 8.52 13.28
N GLU A 9 -2.50 8.93 12.82
CA GLU A 9 -3.65 8.02 12.63
C GLU A 9 -3.45 7.07 11.45
N ILE A 10 -2.89 7.55 10.33
CA ILE A 10 -2.76 6.78 9.08
C ILE A 10 -1.52 5.88 9.08
N LEU A 11 -0.42 6.33 9.69
CA LEU A 11 0.88 5.68 9.61
C LEU A 11 0.87 4.19 10.03
N PRO A 12 0.21 3.77 11.13
CA PRO A 12 0.15 2.35 11.50
C PRO A 12 -0.45 1.47 10.40
N GLY A 13 -1.53 1.94 9.77
CA GLY A 13 -2.18 1.25 8.65
C GLY A 13 -1.28 1.21 7.42
N ALA A 14 -0.61 2.32 7.09
CA ALA A 14 0.34 2.39 5.98
C ALA A 14 1.52 1.41 6.16
N VAL A 15 2.07 1.31 7.37
CA VAL A 15 3.11 0.32 7.72
C VAL A 15 2.58 -1.11 7.63
N GLY A 16 1.35 -1.37 8.07
CA GLY A 16 0.68 -2.66 7.90
C GLY A 16 0.51 -3.04 6.42
N GLY A 17 0.10 -2.08 5.58
CA GLY A 17 0.00 -2.21 4.14
C GLY A 17 1.33 -2.58 3.47
N TYR A 18 2.43 -1.95 3.90
CA TYR A 18 3.77 -2.33 3.45
C TYR A 18 4.11 -3.78 3.79
N LYS A 19 3.94 -4.17 5.05
CA LYS A 19 4.27 -5.53 5.51
C LYS A 19 3.48 -6.62 4.79
N LYS A 20 2.23 -6.35 4.43
CA LYS A 20 1.32 -7.34 3.81
C LYS A 20 1.38 -7.35 2.29
N TYR A 21 1.55 -6.18 1.66
CA TYR A 21 1.37 -6.01 0.21
C TYR A 21 2.51 -5.28 -0.50
N ASN A 22 3.58 -4.93 0.23
CA ASN A 22 4.72 -4.15 -0.27
C ASN A 22 4.34 -2.78 -0.85
N ILE A 23 3.32 -2.12 -0.27
CA ILE A 23 2.95 -0.74 -0.63
C ILE A 23 3.72 0.23 0.26
N LEU A 24 4.51 1.12 -0.34
CA LEU A 24 5.32 2.08 0.40
C LEU A 24 4.44 2.96 1.32
N PRO A 25 4.78 3.10 2.62
CA PRO A 25 4.04 3.96 3.53
C PRO A 25 3.91 5.40 3.04
N SER A 26 4.96 5.94 2.42
CA SER A 26 4.97 7.30 1.88
C SER A 26 3.88 7.51 0.82
N LEU A 27 3.68 6.53 -0.08
CA LEU A 27 2.64 6.56 -1.09
C LEU A 27 1.26 6.57 -0.43
N THR A 28 1.02 5.68 0.53
CA THR A 28 -0.27 5.57 1.22
C THR A 28 -0.61 6.87 1.97
N LEU A 29 0.35 7.46 2.69
CA LEU A 29 0.19 8.73 3.39
C LEU A 29 -0.11 9.88 2.43
N ALA A 30 0.63 9.96 1.32
CA ALA A 30 0.46 11.02 0.33
C ALA A 30 -0.89 10.93 -0.38
N GLN A 31 -1.33 9.73 -0.77
CA GLN A 31 -2.65 9.51 -1.35
C GLN A 31 -3.74 9.85 -0.32
N ALA A 32 -3.65 9.35 0.91
CA ALA A 32 -4.63 9.68 1.94
C ALA A 32 -4.73 11.20 2.17
N ALA A 33 -3.59 11.91 2.24
CA ALA A 33 -3.56 13.36 2.41
C ALA A 33 -4.15 14.11 1.21
N LEU A 34 -3.82 13.70 -0.02
CA LEU A 34 -4.32 14.32 -1.24
C LEU A 34 -5.83 14.11 -1.42
N GLU A 35 -6.28 12.86 -1.33
CA GLU A 35 -7.66 12.47 -1.62
C GLU A 35 -8.63 13.01 -0.57
N SER A 36 -8.23 13.04 0.70
CA SER A 36 -9.09 13.49 1.79
C SER A 36 -8.88 14.95 2.20
N GLY A 37 -7.94 15.66 1.57
CA GLY A 37 -7.54 17.00 2.00
C GLY A 37 -7.06 17.02 3.45
N TRP A 38 -6.19 16.08 3.83
CA TRP A 38 -5.70 15.88 5.21
C TRP A 38 -6.79 15.47 6.20
N GLY A 39 -7.66 14.54 5.81
CA GLY A 39 -8.73 13.98 6.63
C GLY A 39 -9.94 14.89 6.78
N LYS A 40 -9.99 16.02 6.08
CA LYS A 40 -11.08 17.01 6.17
C LYS A 40 -12.30 16.63 5.34
N ASN A 41 -12.06 15.93 4.22
CA ASN A 41 -13.07 15.58 3.24
C ASN A 41 -13.07 14.06 3.08
N HIS A 42 -14.09 13.38 3.60
CA HIS A 42 -14.26 11.94 3.40
C HIS A 42 -15.73 11.56 3.51
N ILE A 43 -16.12 10.49 2.81
CA ILE A 43 -17.47 9.94 2.91
C ILE A 43 -17.39 8.77 3.88
N HIS A 44 -17.94 8.91 5.09
CA HIS A 44 -17.96 7.84 6.11
C HIS A 44 -16.61 7.12 6.27
N ASN A 45 -15.57 7.88 6.65
CA ASN A 45 -14.18 7.43 6.82
C ASN A 45 -13.47 6.93 5.56
N ASN A 46 -14.09 6.97 4.37
CA ASN A 46 -13.43 6.64 3.11
C ASN A 46 -12.51 7.76 2.65
N LEU A 47 -11.24 7.67 3.05
CA LEU A 47 -10.21 8.67 2.76
C LEU A 47 -9.83 8.75 1.29
N PHE A 48 -10.00 7.64 0.55
CA PHE A 48 -9.48 7.49 -0.81
C PHE A 48 -10.58 7.57 -1.88
N GLY A 49 -11.83 7.83 -1.49
CA GLY A 49 -12.96 7.91 -2.42
C GLY A 49 -13.23 6.61 -3.17
N ILE A 50 -12.95 5.44 -2.57
CA ILE A 50 -13.12 4.15 -3.26
C ILE A 50 -14.62 3.89 -3.49
N LYS A 51 -15.02 3.79 -4.76
CA LYS A 51 -16.38 3.43 -5.14
C LYS A 51 -16.72 2.00 -4.72
N ALA A 52 -17.96 1.78 -4.32
CA ALA A 52 -18.48 0.45 -4.06
C ALA A 52 -18.86 -0.21 -5.40
N THR A 53 -18.16 -1.28 -5.76
CA THR A 53 -18.45 -2.12 -6.91
C THR A 53 -19.33 -3.30 -6.51
N SER A 54 -19.84 -4.08 -7.46
CA SER A 54 -20.66 -5.28 -7.18
C SER A 54 -19.95 -6.34 -6.31
N SER A 55 -18.61 -6.34 -6.32
CA SER A 55 -17.77 -7.19 -5.48
C SER A 55 -17.64 -6.71 -4.02
N TRP A 56 -18.01 -5.46 -3.72
CA TRP A 56 -17.96 -4.93 -2.36
C TRP A 56 -19.14 -5.47 -1.54
N LYS A 57 -18.83 -6.03 -0.36
CA LYS A 57 -19.82 -6.61 0.57
C LYS A 57 -19.93 -5.86 1.89
N GLY A 58 -19.10 -4.85 2.11
CA GLY A 58 -19.12 -4.03 3.32
C GLY A 58 -20.15 -2.90 3.26
N LYS A 59 -20.06 -1.99 4.23
CA LYS A 59 -20.95 -0.82 4.33
C LYS A 59 -20.78 0.08 3.09
N VAL A 60 -21.87 0.71 2.69
CA VAL A 60 -21.90 1.65 1.56
C VAL A 60 -22.54 2.95 1.98
N ALA A 61 -22.07 4.04 1.38
CA ALA A 61 -22.68 5.35 1.48
C ALA A 61 -23.07 5.82 0.08
N GLU A 62 -24.33 6.19 -0.09
CA GLU A 62 -24.82 6.83 -1.31
C GLU A 62 -24.66 8.34 -1.17
N VAL A 63 -23.94 8.96 -2.10
CA VAL A 63 -23.80 10.42 -2.14
C VAL A 63 -24.02 10.95 -3.55
N TRP A 64 -24.42 12.21 -3.62
CA TRP A 64 -24.47 12.93 -4.89
C TRP A 64 -23.06 13.39 -5.29
N THR A 65 -22.65 13.07 -6.50
CA THR A 65 -21.38 13.52 -7.10
C THR A 65 -21.64 14.26 -8.41
N ILE A 66 -20.63 15.01 -8.85
CA ILE A 66 -20.60 15.55 -10.21
C ILE A 66 -19.62 14.67 -10.99
N GLU A 67 -20.13 13.99 -12.01
CA GLU A 67 -19.31 13.20 -12.93
C GLU A 67 -19.33 13.82 -14.32
N TYR A 68 -18.20 13.78 -15.01
CA TYR A 68 -18.10 14.27 -16.38
C TYR A 68 -18.40 13.12 -17.34
N VAL A 69 -19.63 13.07 -17.85
CA VAL A 69 -20.06 12.10 -18.86
C VAL A 69 -20.01 12.80 -20.22
N ASN A 70 -19.18 12.31 -21.13
CA ASN A 70 -18.92 12.94 -22.44
C ASN A 70 -18.50 14.42 -22.32
N GLY A 71 -17.69 14.75 -21.31
CA GLY A 71 -17.19 16.11 -21.07
C GLY A 71 -18.20 17.07 -20.43
N GLN A 72 -19.43 16.63 -20.12
CA GLN A 72 -20.47 17.45 -19.48
C GLN A 72 -20.62 17.06 -18.00
N PRO A 73 -20.64 18.04 -17.07
CA PRO A 73 -20.87 17.75 -15.66
C PRO A 73 -22.32 17.31 -15.44
N GLN A 74 -22.51 16.11 -14.88
CA GLN A 74 -23.81 15.56 -14.52
C GLN A 74 -23.83 15.23 -13.03
N ARG A 75 -24.93 15.61 -12.37
CA ARG A 75 -25.16 15.25 -10.97
C ARG A 75 -25.73 13.84 -10.91
N VAL A 76 -24.96 12.90 -10.37
CA VAL A 76 -25.33 11.49 -10.30
C VAL A 76 -25.23 10.97 -8.87
N ARG A 77 -26.02 9.95 -8.53
CA ARG A 77 -25.81 9.20 -7.28
C ARG A 77 -24.69 8.20 -7.51
N ALA A 78 -23.72 8.18 -6.62
CA ALA A 78 -22.63 7.22 -6.63
C ALA A 78 -22.54 6.53 -5.26
N LEU A 79 -22.27 5.22 -5.29
CA LEU A 79 -22.04 4.42 -4.11
C LEU A 79 -20.54 4.38 -3.81
N PHE A 80 -20.19 4.75 -2.59
CA PHE A 80 -18.83 4.64 -2.07
C PHE A 80 -18.78 3.59 -0.97
N ARG A 81 -17.63 2.95 -0.82
CA ARG A 81 -17.36 2.13 0.36
C ARG A 81 -17.42 3.03 1.59
N ALA A 82 -17.93 2.51 2.69
CA ALA A 82 -17.97 3.18 3.99
C ALA A 82 -17.26 2.30 5.02
N TYR A 83 -16.61 2.94 5.99
CA TYR A 83 -15.78 2.26 6.98
C TYR A 83 -16.06 2.78 8.39
N ASP A 84 -15.76 1.97 9.40
CA ASP A 84 -15.93 2.37 10.80
C ASP A 84 -14.76 3.23 11.29
N SER A 85 -13.61 3.18 10.60
CA SER A 85 -12.43 3.96 10.95
C SER A 85 -11.56 4.31 9.74
N PHE A 86 -10.64 5.26 9.91
CA PHE A 86 -9.59 5.54 8.92
C PHE A 86 -8.68 4.34 8.71
N ALA A 87 -8.40 3.57 9.77
CA ALA A 87 -7.58 2.37 9.70
C ALA A 87 -8.16 1.33 8.71
N GLU A 88 -9.47 1.08 8.76
CA GLU A 88 -10.15 0.20 7.80
C GLU A 88 -10.06 0.73 6.36
N SER A 89 -10.23 2.04 6.17
CA SER A 89 -10.08 2.66 4.85
C SER A 89 -8.66 2.49 4.29
N VAL A 90 -7.65 2.59 5.15
CA VAL A 90 -6.23 2.42 4.77
C VAL A 90 -5.93 0.95 4.45
N GLU A 91 -6.42 0.01 5.25
CA GLU A 91 -6.25 -1.41 4.97
C GLU A 91 -6.89 -1.81 3.63
N ASP A 92 -8.13 -1.36 3.37
CA ASP A 92 -8.82 -1.67 2.12
C ASP A 92 -8.13 -1.03 0.91
N HIS A 93 -7.60 0.18 1.06
CA HIS A 93 -6.76 0.81 0.03
C HIS A 93 -5.49 0.02 -0.24
N SER A 94 -4.74 -0.37 0.81
CA SER A 94 -3.54 -1.20 0.65
C SER A 94 -3.85 -2.54 0.01
N ARG A 95 -4.99 -3.15 0.34
CA ARG A 95 -5.47 -4.38 -0.29
C ARG A 95 -5.80 -4.18 -1.77
N LEU A 96 -6.46 -3.09 -2.13
CA LEU A 96 -6.75 -2.75 -3.53
C LEU A 96 -5.47 -2.65 -4.36
N LEU A 97 -4.46 -1.93 -3.85
CA LEU A 97 -3.15 -1.84 -4.50
C LEU A 97 -2.37 -3.16 -4.42
N GLY A 98 -2.61 -3.96 -3.39
CA GLY A 98 -1.96 -5.24 -3.13
C GLY A 98 -2.45 -6.39 -4.02
N GLU A 99 -3.75 -6.42 -4.34
CA GLU A 99 -4.40 -7.56 -4.98
C GLU A 99 -4.67 -7.35 -6.47
N LEU A 100 -4.97 -6.11 -6.91
CA LEU A 100 -5.34 -5.90 -8.31
C LEU A 100 -4.11 -6.03 -9.23
N PRO A 101 -4.20 -6.78 -10.35
CA PRO A 101 -3.06 -7.01 -11.26
C PRO A 101 -2.46 -5.72 -11.85
N ARG A 102 -3.27 -4.69 -12.09
CA ARG A 102 -2.78 -3.43 -12.67
C ARG A 102 -1.75 -2.69 -11.81
N TYR A 103 -1.69 -3.00 -10.51
CA TYR A 103 -0.76 -2.36 -9.56
C TYR A 103 0.51 -3.17 -9.27
N VAL A 104 0.84 -4.20 -10.06
CA VAL A 104 2.11 -4.96 -9.92
C VAL A 104 3.32 -4.02 -9.84
N LYS A 105 3.42 -3.05 -10.74
CA LYS A 105 4.53 -2.09 -10.75
C LYS A 105 4.59 -1.18 -9.51
N VAL A 106 3.46 -0.97 -8.82
CA VAL A 106 3.44 -0.23 -7.56
C VAL A 106 4.08 -1.07 -6.45
N ARG A 107 3.78 -2.37 -6.44
CA ARG A 107 4.36 -3.34 -5.48
C ARG A 107 5.83 -3.62 -5.75
N ASP A 108 6.27 -3.51 -7.00
CA ASP A 108 7.68 -3.70 -7.37
C ASP A 108 8.53 -2.43 -7.19
N ALA A 109 7.90 -1.27 -6.94
CA ALA A 109 8.58 0.00 -6.82
C ALA A 109 9.55 0.05 -5.63
N THR A 110 10.78 0.48 -5.90
CA THR A 110 11.87 0.52 -4.92
C THR A 110 12.08 1.89 -4.32
N ASN A 111 11.30 2.89 -4.72
CA ASN A 111 11.26 4.21 -4.13
C ASN A 111 9.91 4.87 -4.43
N TYR A 112 9.60 5.92 -3.68
CA TYR A 112 8.31 6.59 -3.79
C TYR A 112 8.09 7.25 -5.16
N LYS A 113 9.13 7.71 -5.86
CA LYS A 113 8.99 8.31 -7.20
C LYS A 113 8.51 7.26 -8.20
N GLU A 114 9.13 6.08 -8.20
CA GLU A 114 8.67 4.92 -8.98
C GLU A 114 7.22 4.55 -8.62
N ALA A 115 6.89 4.49 -7.33
CA ALA A 115 5.56 4.10 -6.87
C ALA A 115 4.47 5.12 -7.31
N CYS A 116 4.74 6.42 -7.18
CA CYS A 116 3.86 7.50 -7.63
C CYS A 116 3.63 7.46 -9.15
N HIS A 117 4.69 7.23 -9.94
CA HIS A 117 4.53 7.09 -11.39
C HIS A 117 3.80 5.79 -11.76
N ALA A 118 4.10 4.67 -11.07
CA ALA A 118 3.45 3.39 -11.31
C ALA A 118 1.94 3.44 -11.01
N VAL A 119 1.53 4.09 -9.91
CA VAL A 119 0.11 4.19 -9.55
C VAL A 119 -0.67 5.06 -10.55
N GLN A 120 -0.05 6.12 -11.06
CA GLN A 120 -0.63 6.93 -12.15
C GLN A 120 -0.73 6.12 -13.45
N GLN A 121 0.35 5.44 -13.86
CA GLN A 121 0.36 4.61 -15.07
C GLN A 121 -0.66 3.45 -15.00
N ALA A 122 -0.95 2.94 -13.81
CA ALA A 122 -1.97 1.94 -13.56
C ALA A 122 -3.41 2.50 -13.63
N GLY A 123 -3.59 3.81 -13.84
CA GLY A 123 -4.88 4.46 -13.99
C GLY A 123 -5.63 4.64 -12.67
N TYR A 124 -4.92 4.90 -11.57
CA TYR A 124 -5.57 5.24 -10.29
C TYR A 124 -6.36 6.54 -10.37
N ALA A 125 -5.79 7.57 -11.00
CA ALA A 125 -6.42 8.87 -11.22
C ALA A 125 -6.31 9.27 -12.70
N THR A 126 -7.27 10.06 -13.17
CA THR A 126 -7.28 10.62 -14.55
C THR A 126 -6.45 11.90 -14.68
N ASP A 127 -6.00 12.46 -13.55
CA ASP A 127 -5.17 13.67 -13.52
C ASP A 127 -3.76 13.39 -14.09
N PRO A 128 -3.34 14.09 -15.16
CA PRO A 128 -2.01 13.90 -15.74
C PRO A 128 -0.87 14.31 -14.80
N GLY A 129 -1.13 15.17 -13.80
CA GLY A 129 -0.15 15.61 -12.80
C GLY A 129 -0.16 14.81 -11.50
N TYR A 130 -0.90 13.70 -11.43
CA TYR A 130 -1.13 12.98 -10.18
C TYR A 130 0.15 12.55 -9.45
N ALA A 131 1.08 11.89 -10.15
CA ALA A 131 2.34 11.44 -9.57
C ALA A 131 3.18 12.61 -9.02
N VAL A 132 3.22 13.73 -9.74
CA VAL A 132 3.96 14.93 -9.32
C VAL A 132 3.37 15.51 -8.04
N LYS A 133 2.03 15.56 -7.92
CA LYS A 133 1.37 16.01 -6.69
C LYS A 133 1.72 15.12 -5.50
N LEU A 134 1.71 13.80 -5.69
CA LEU A 134 2.09 12.85 -4.64
C LEU A 134 3.55 13.01 -4.24
N ILE A 135 4.48 13.10 -5.20
CA ILE A 135 5.90 13.33 -4.93
C ILE A 135 6.11 14.62 -4.12
N ASN A 136 5.47 15.72 -4.51
CA ASN A 136 5.57 16.98 -3.79
C ASN A 136 5.05 16.87 -2.34
N ILE A 137 3.96 16.13 -2.12
CA ILE A 137 3.44 15.88 -0.77
C ILE A 137 4.44 15.06 0.05
N ILE A 138 5.02 14.02 -0.54
CA ILE A 138 6.00 13.15 0.12
C ILE A 138 7.22 13.97 0.53
N GLU A 139 7.82 14.71 -0.41
CA GLU A 139 9.03 15.51 -0.17
C GLU A 139 8.78 16.64 0.83
N SER A 140 7.65 17.36 0.72
CA SER A 140 7.35 18.49 1.62
C SER A 140 7.08 18.08 3.07
N ASN A 141 6.76 16.81 3.32
CA ASN A 141 6.43 16.30 4.66
C ASN A 141 7.43 15.25 5.15
N GLY A 142 8.46 14.93 4.35
CA GLY A 142 9.45 13.89 4.65
C GLY A 142 8.81 12.54 4.93
N PHE A 143 7.84 12.11 4.10
CA PHE A 143 7.18 10.81 4.28
C PHE A 143 8.05 9.63 3.84
N ASP A 144 9.06 9.88 3.02
CA ASP A 144 10.06 8.91 2.58
C ASP A 144 10.86 8.28 3.74
N LYS A 145 11.05 9.02 4.85
CA LYS A 145 11.66 8.47 6.07
C LYS A 145 10.93 7.22 6.58
N HIS A 146 9.61 7.14 6.40
CA HIS A 146 8.82 5.99 6.82
C HIS A 146 9.04 4.78 5.93
N ASP A 147 9.37 4.99 4.65
CA ASP A 147 9.79 3.91 3.76
C ASP A 147 11.12 3.32 4.22
N GLU A 148 12.06 4.16 4.66
CA GLU A 148 13.33 3.72 5.21
C GLU A 148 13.16 2.95 6.52
N GLU A 149 12.31 3.45 7.43
CA GLU A 149 11.99 2.80 8.70
C GLU A 149 11.45 1.39 8.49
N VAL A 150 10.53 1.19 7.53
CA VAL A 150 10.00 -0.14 7.25
C VAL A 150 10.97 -1.03 6.46
N ARG A 151 11.92 -0.47 5.72
CA ARG A 151 12.99 -1.25 5.05
C ARG A 151 14.05 -1.77 6.01
N LYS A 152 14.31 -1.05 7.10
CA LYS A 152 15.15 -1.56 8.20
C LYS A 152 14.57 -2.85 8.79
N ILE A 153 13.25 -3.05 8.66
CA ILE A 153 12.57 -4.31 8.96
C ILE A 153 12.68 -5.21 7.71
N HIS A 154 13.72 -6.03 7.64
CA HIS A 154 13.89 -6.90 6.49
C HIS A 154 12.80 -7.98 6.46
N TRP A 155 12.20 -8.26 5.30
CA TRP A 155 11.13 -9.27 5.16
C TRP A 155 11.55 -10.66 5.66
N ALA A 156 12.83 -10.99 5.54
CA ALA A 156 13.39 -12.24 6.05
C ALA A 156 13.68 -12.23 7.56
N GLU A 157 13.53 -11.10 8.27
CA GLU A 157 13.76 -11.03 9.73
C GLU A 157 12.74 -11.87 10.50
N GLY A 158 11.47 -11.86 10.08
CA GLY A 158 10.44 -12.73 10.64
C GLY A 158 10.69 -14.22 10.37
N ILE A 159 11.20 -14.55 9.17
CA ILE A 159 11.56 -15.92 8.79
C ILE A 159 12.79 -16.39 9.57
N TRP A 160 13.82 -15.54 9.66
CA TRP A 160 15.05 -15.80 10.41
C TRP A 160 14.76 -16.10 11.88
N LYS A 161 13.91 -15.30 12.53
CA LYS A 161 13.52 -15.52 13.93
C LYS A 161 12.81 -16.87 14.11
N LYS A 162 11.86 -17.18 13.23
CA LYS A 162 11.10 -18.44 13.26
C LYS A 162 11.99 -19.67 13.04
N LEU A 163 12.96 -19.59 12.11
CA LEU A 163 13.91 -20.68 11.86
C LEU A 163 14.77 -20.98 13.10
N ASN A 164 15.29 -19.95 13.77
CA ASN A 164 16.07 -20.11 14.99
C ASN A 164 15.24 -20.69 16.15
N GLU A 165 13.99 -20.26 16.33
CA GLU A 165 13.06 -20.83 17.32
C GLU A 165 12.75 -22.31 17.05
N MET A 166 12.76 -22.73 15.78
CA MET A 166 12.58 -24.13 15.36
C MET A 166 13.87 -24.98 15.45
N GLY A 167 14.97 -24.42 15.97
CA GLY A 167 16.24 -25.13 16.11
C GLY A 167 17.01 -25.27 14.79
N ILE A 168 16.70 -24.46 13.77
CA ILE A 168 17.44 -24.36 12.51
C ILE A 168 18.30 -23.08 12.59
N PRO A 169 19.56 -23.17 13.06
CA PRO A 169 20.36 -21.98 13.31
C PRO A 169 20.78 -21.32 12.00
N VAL A 170 20.37 -20.06 11.80
CA VAL A 170 20.84 -19.22 10.69
C VAL A 170 21.81 -18.18 11.28
N TYR A 171 23.11 -18.47 11.14
CA TYR A 171 24.17 -17.72 11.82
C TYR A 171 24.46 -16.34 11.20
N GLU A 172 24.11 -16.12 9.94
CA GLU A 172 24.39 -14.85 9.26
C GLU A 172 23.12 -14.02 9.04
N LYS A 173 23.19 -12.73 9.42
CA LYS A 173 22.15 -11.72 9.17
C LYS A 173 22.55 -10.92 7.92
N ARG A 174 22.28 -11.46 6.73
CA ARG A 174 22.53 -10.79 5.44
C ARG A 174 21.20 -10.49 4.73
N TYR A 175 20.92 -9.21 4.57
CA TYR A 175 19.62 -8.68 4.12
C TYR A 175 19.73 -7.93 2.78
N ASP A 176 20.93 -7.86 2.24
CA ASP A 176 21.34 -7.05 1.09
C ASP A 176 21.66 -7.90 -0.15
N ASP A 177 21.99 -9.18 0.03
CA ASP A 177 22.23 -10.08 -1.09
C ASP A 177 20.90 -10.65 -1.62
N ARG A 178 20.49 -10.20 -2.82
CA ARG A 178 19.38 -10.82 -3.56
C ARG A 178 19.80 -12.24 -3.92
N ALA A 179 19.35 -13.24 -3.15
CA ALA A 179 19.40 -14.62 -3.59
C ALA A 179 18.63 -14.74 -4.91
N THR A 180 19.28 -15.22 -5.96
CA THR A 180 18.62 -15.49 -7.23
C THR A 180 17.53 -16.55 -7.03
N ARG A 181 16.51 -16.56 -7.89
CA ARG A 181 15.47 -17.60 -7.87
C ARG A 181 16.09 -19.01 -7.94
N GLY A 182 17.19 -19.17 -8.67
CA GLY A 182 17.94 -20.43 -8.74
C GLY A 182 18.55 -20.84 -7.40
N GLU A 183 19.18 -19.91 -6.69
CA GLU A 183 19.77 -20.18 -5.37
C GLU A 183 18.70 -20.50 -4.33
N VAL A 184 17.56 -19.78 -4.34
CA VAL A 184 16.42 -20.08 -3.47
C VAL A 184 15.89 -21.49 -3.76
N MET A 185 15.67 -21.85 -5.04
CA MET A 185 15.17 -23.18 -5.40
C MET A 185 16.16 -24.29 -5.07
N ALA A 186 17.46 -24.04 -5.20
CA ALA A 186 18.49 -25.00 -4.80
C ALA A 186 18.50 -25.25 -3.28
N LEU A 187 18.33 -24.20 -2.47
CA LEU A 187 18.21 -24.32 -1.02
C LEU A 187 16.94 -25.06 -0.61
N VAL A 188 15.80 -24.75 -1.23
CA VAL A 188 14.53 -25.46 -1.01
C VAL A 188 14.65 -26.94 -1.37
N LEU A 189 15.24 -27.27 -2.53
CA LEU A 189 15.45 -28.66 -2.94
C LEU A 189 16.32 -29.42 -1.95
N ARG A 190 17.42 -28.81 -1.45
CA ARG A 190 18.26 -29.43 -0.41
C ARG A 190 17.50 -29.69 0.89
N ALA A 191 16.67 -28.73 1.32
CA ALA A 191 15.85 -28.90 2.52
C ALA A 191 14.83 -30.03 2.36
N VAL A 192 14.16 -30.11 1.21
CA VAL A 192 13.21 -31.18 0.88
C VAL A 192 13.90 -32.54 0.88
N LYS A 193 15.03 -32.68 0.19
CA LYS A 193 15.79 -33.95 0.17
C LYS A 193 16.17 -34.41 1.57
N ARG A 194 16.62 -33.48 2.43
CA ARG A 194 16.95 -33.78 3.82
C ARG A 194 15.75 -34.26 4.66
N ILE A 195 14.55 -33.73 4.39
CA ILE A 195 13.30 -34.20 5.03
C ILE A 195 12.90 -35.58 4.51
N LEU A 196 13.12 -35.84 3.21
CA LEU A 196 12.76 -37.10 2.55
C LEU A 196 13.81 -38.22 2.73
N GLY A 197 15.00 -37.90 3.24
CA GLY A 197 16.09 -38.86 3.42
C GLY A 197 16.82 -39.24 2.12
N GLU A 198 16.80 -38.36 1.12
CA GLU A 198 17.47 -38.50 -0.19
C GLU A 198 18.82 -37.79 -0.29
#